data_AF-A0A524H2F5-F1
#
_entry.id   AF-A0A524H2F5-F1
#
_cell.length_a   1.000
_cell.length_b   1.000
_cell.length_c   1.000
_cell.angle_alpha   90.00
_cell.angle_beta   90.00
_cell.angle_gamma   90.00
#
_symmetry.space_group_name_H-M   'P 1'
#
loop_
_entity.id
_entity.type
_entity.pdbx_description
1 polymer ?
#
loop_
_entity_poly.entity_id
_entity_poly.type
_entity_poly.pdbx_seq_one_letter_code
_entity_poly.pdbx_strand_id
1 'polypeptide(L)'
;MTTETDSNPAPFKSGYVTIAGAPNSGKSTLLNRILGEKISIISSKPQTTRTRILGICHRPGAQIIFYDTPGVFVAKDTLNLRIVDTAIGAIAEADVLLAVVDAAHPDPEAEDCLLQKIHDRKHPAVLALNKIDLIPD
;
A
#
# COMPACT_ATOMS: atom_id res chain seq x y z
N MET A 1 24.55 46.91 0.08
CA MET A 1 24.64 45.64 -0.68
C MET A 1 24.97 44.54 0.30
N THR A 2 23.95 43.87 0.83
CA THR A 2 24.08 42.58 1.54
C THR A 2 22.81 41.80 1.24
N THR A 3 23.04 40.59 0.75
CA THR A 3 22.11 39.65 0.11
C THR A 3 20.96 39.23 1.01
N GLU A 4 19.73 39.44 0.56
CA GLU A 4 18.55 38.74 1.07
C GLU A 4 18.69 37.27 0.69
N THR A 5 18.89 36.41 1.68
CA THR A 5 18.74 34.96 1.54
C THR A 5 17.27 34.67 1.28
N ASP A 6 16.97 34.31 0.05
CA ASP A 6 15.67 33.82 -0.41
C ASP A 6 15.39 32.46 0.24
N SER A 7 14.90 32.48 1.48
CA SER A 7 14.55 31.28 2.24
C SER A 7 13.12 30.86 1.91
N ASN A 8 12.86 30.44 0.68
CA ASN A 8 11.62 29.75 0.36
C ASN A 8 11.78 28.28 0.80
N PRO A 9 11.15 27.82 1.89
CA PRO A 9 11.20 26.40 2.25
C PRO A 9 10.65 25.60 1.09
N ALA A 10 11.35 24.52 0.70
CA ALA A 10 10.91 23.65 -0.38
C ALA A 10 9.43 23.27 -0.20
N PRO A 11 8.61 23.26 -1.26
CA PRO A 11 7.18 23.05 -1.14
C PRO A 11 6.90 21.69 -0.50
N PHE A 12 6.06 21.69 0.53
CA PHE A 12 5.63 20.48 1.22
C PHE A 12 4.85 19.58 0.25
N LYS A 13 5.22 18.30 0.15
CA LYS A 13 4.60 17.35 -0.79
C LYS A 13 3.65 16.40 -0.07
N SER A 14 2.63 15.92 -0.78
CA SER A 14 1.81 14.81 -0.32
C SER A 14 1.46 13.86 -1.46
N GLY A 15 1.14 12.61 -1.14
CA GLY A 15 0.72 11.62 -2.12
C GLY A 15 0.13 10.36 -1.48
N TYR A 16 -0.61 9.62 -2.29
CA TYR A 16 -1.31 8.39 -1.92
C TYR A 16 -0.53 7.15 -2.36
N VAL A 17 -0.36 6.22 -1.43
CA VAL A 17 0.27 4.92 -1.68
C VAL A 17 -0.70 3.81 -1.34
N THR A 18 -0.98 2.95 -2.32
CA THR A 18 -1.73 1.72 -2.07
C THR A 18 -0.77 0.57 -1.82
N ILE A 19 -0.99 -0.18 -0.74
CA ILE A 19 -0.25 -1.42 -0.46
C ILE A 19 -1.10 -2.60 -0.91
N ALA A 20 -0.61 -3.41 -1.86
CA ALA A 20 -1.31 -4.58 -2.39
C ALA A 20 -0.40 -5.81 -2.43
N GLY A 21 -0.99 -7.00 -2.48
CA GLY A 21 -0.27 -8.27 -2.38
C GLY A 21 -1.19 -9.41 -1.97
N ALA A 22 -0.73 -10.66 -2.14
CA ALA A 22 -1.46 -11.86 -1.73
C ALA A 22 -1.91 -11.81 -0.25
N PRO A 23 -2.98 -12.50 0.16
CA PRO A 23 -3.29 -12.70 1.57
C PRO A 23 -2.05 -13.15 2.35
N ASN A 24 -1.87 -12.64 3.57
CA ASN A 24 -0.73 -13.00 4.44
C ASN A 24 0.69 -12.65 3.93
N SER A 25 0.82 -11.89 2.83
CA SER A 25 2.13 -11.43 2.33
C SER A 25 2.85 -10.43 3.26
N GLY A 26 2.19 -10.01 4.34
CA GLY A 26 2.77 -9.15 5.39
C GLY A 26 2.55 -7.65 5.19
N LYS A 27 1.62 -7.25 4.30
CA LYS A 27 1.20 -5.86 4.06
C LYS A 27 0.97 -5.06 5.34
N SER A 28 0.10 -5.55 6.23
CA SER A 28 -0.26 -4.85 7.46
C SER A 28 0.91 -4.73 8.44
N THR A 29 1.77 -5.75 8.52
CA THR A 29 3.00 -5.72 9.33
C THR A 29 3.98 -4.67 8.80
N LEU A 30 4.16 -4.60 7.47
CA LEU A 30 5.00 -3.60 6.82
C LEU A 30 4.45 -2.19 7.05
N LEU A 31 3.14 -1.99 6.87
CA LEU A 31 2.50 -0.70 7.11
C LEU A 31 2.70 -0.22 8.55
N ASN A 32 2.43 -1.10 9.53
CA ASN A 32 2.63 -0.78 10.95
C ASN A 32 4.09 -0.39 11.24
N ARG A 33 5.05 -1.08 10.62
CA ARG A 33 6.47 -0.73 10.73
C ARG A 33 6.79 0.64 10.10
N ILE A 34 6.20 0.97 8.95
CA ILE A 34 6.38 2.28 8.29
C ILE A 34 5.82 3.43 9.13
N LEU A 35 4.67 3.21 9.79
CA LEU A 35 3.99 4.23 10.60
C LEU A 35 4.65 4.48 11.96
N GLY A 36 5.59 3.62 12.39
CA GLY A 36 6.35 3.81 13.64
C GLY A 36 5.57 3.58 14.93
N GLU A 37 4.29 3.23 14.82
CA GLU A 37 3.35 2.96 15.91
C GLU A 37 2.45 1.77 15.51
N LYS A 38 1.85 1.08 16.48
CA LYS A 38 0.74 0.13 16.21
C LYS A 38 -0.54 0.89 15.80
N ILE A 39 -0.47 1.76 14.80
CA ILE A 39 -1.64 2.37 14.16
C ILE A 39 -2.01 1.51 12.94
N SER A 40 -2.37 0.25 13.21
CA SER A 40 -3.54 -0.30 12.54
C SER A 40 -4.66 -0.11 13.54
N ILE A 41 -5.46 0.94 13.36
CA ILE A 41 -6.70 1.08 14.11
C ILE A 41 -7.55 -0.15 13.77
N ILE A 42 -7.56 -1.11 14.69
CA ILE A 42 -8.68 -2.01 14.91
C ILE A 42 -9.80 -1.11 15.46
N SER A 43 -10.47 -0.35 14.59
CA SER A 43 -11.71 0.31 14.99
C SER A 43 -12.82 -0.73 14.87
N SER A 44 -13.40 -1.10 16.00
CA SER A 44 -14.61 -1.93 16.08
C SER A 44 -15.87 -1.21 15.59
N LYS A 45 -15.76 0.03 15.08
CA LYS A 45 -16.90 0.81 14.59
C LYS A 45 -16.90 0.86 13.06
N PRO A 46 -17.89 0.23 12.39
CA PRO A 46 -18.13 0.45 10.97
C PRO A 46 -18.77 1.82 10.79
N GLN A 47 -18.00 2.83 10.40
CA GLN A 47 -18.55 4.14 10.01
C GLN A 47 -17.82 4.77 8.81
N THR A 48 -18.55 4.79 7.69
CA THR A 48 -18.75 5.89 6.73
C THR A 48 -17.58 6.82 6.38
N THR A 49 -16.66 6.37 5.52
CA THR A 49 -16.16 7.17 4.39
C THR A 49 -15.75 6.20 3.29
N ARG A 50 -16.09 6.49 2.02
CA ARG A 50 -15.85 5.58 0.87
C ARG A 50 -14.37 5.28 0.59
N THR A 51 -13.44 5.97 1.27
CA THR A 51 -12.00 5.89 1.01
C THR A 51 -11.28 5.42 2.28
N ARG A 52 -10.75 4.20 2.28
CA ARG A 52 -10.08 3.56 3.44
C ARG A 52 -8.66 4.08 3.62
N ILE A 53 -8.51 5.32 4.10
CA ILE A 53 -7.22 5.81 4.61
C ILE A 53 -6.87 5.02 5.87
N LEU A 54 -5.74 4.32 5.87
CA LEU A 54 -5.27 3.55 7.02
C LEU A 54 -4.28 4.28 7.89
N GLY A 55 -3.43 5.09 7.27
CA GLY A 55 -2.27 5.61 7.95
C GLY A 55 -1.65 6.76 7.20
N ILE A 56 -1.07 7.67 7.96
CA ILE A 56 -0.38 8.83 7.43
C ILE A 56 1.03 8.79 8.00
N CYS A 57 2.03 8.67 7.12
CA CYS A 57 3.42 8.76 7.49
C CYS A 57 3.92 10.19 7.23
N HIS A 58 4.26 10.89 8.31
CA HIS A 58 4.85 12.22 8.22
C HIS A 58 6.37 12.13 8.08
N ARG A 59 6.94 12.95 7.19
CA ARG A 59 8.37 13.12 6.97
C ARG A 59 8.69 14.62 6.86
N PRO A 60 9.94 15.04 7.15
CA PRO A 60 10.33 16.43 6.91
C PRO A 60 10.07 16.82 5.44
N GLY A 61 9.17 17.76 5.21
CA GLY A 61 8.81 18.25 3.87
C GLY A 61 7.86 17.37 3.06
N ALA A 62 7.32 16.26 3.61
CA ALA A 62 6.38 15.41 2.88
C ALA A 62 5.42 14.62 3.78
N GLN A 63 4.28 14.21 3.20
CA GLN A 63 3.30 13.33 3.83
C GLN A 63 2.86 12.22 2.90
N ILE A 64 2.89 10.98 3.39
CA ILE A 64 2.46 9.80 2.62
C ILE A 64 1.18 9.27 3.25
N ILE A 65 0.12 9.15 2.44
CA ILE A 65 -1.18 8.63 2.86
C ILE A 65 -1.30 7.20 2.33
N PHE A 66 -1.48 6.23 3.22
CA PHE A 66 -1.59 4.82 2.87
C PHE A 66 -3.06 4.37 2.80
N TYR A 67 -3.41 3.69 1.71
CA TYR A 67 -4.66 2.95 1.59
C TYR A 67 -4.50 1.48 1.95
N ASP A 68 -5.46 0.93 2.70
CA ASP A 68 -5.55 -0.54 2.85
C ASP A 68 -6.09 -1.14 1.59
N THR A 69 -5.57 -2.32 1.28
CA THR A 69 -6.30 -3.23 0.41
C THR A 69 -6.40 -4.60 1.04
N PRO A 70 -7.57 -5.26 0.93
CA PRO A 70 -7.63 -6.69 1.14
C PRO A 70 -6.57 -7.41 0.31
N GLY A 71 -6.16 -8.60 0.75
CA GLY A 71 -5.31 -9.45 -0.08
C GLY A 71 -5.96 -9.71 -1.44
N VAL A 72 -5.16 -9.66 -2.50
CA VAL A 72 -5.60 -10.02 -3.86
C VAL A 72 -5.38 -11.50 -4.05
N PHE A 73 -6.42 -12.23 -4.47
CA PHE A 73 -6.40 -13.67 -4.70
C PHE A 73 -7.42 -14.02 -5.78
N VAL A 74 -7.34 -15.23 -6.34
CA VAL A 74 -8.32 -15.72 -7.31
C VAL A 74 -9.65 -16.02 -6.60
N ALA A 75 -10.63 -15.17 -6.84
CA ALA A 75 -11.97 -15.31 -6.25
C ALA A 75 -12.83 -16.30 -7.04
N LYS A 76 -13.54 -17.18 -6.32
CA LYS A 76 -14.45 -18.21 -6.90
C LYS A 76 -15.93 -17.93 -6.68
N ASP A 77 -16.26 -17.00 -5.77
CA ASP A 77 -17.63 -16.62 -5.44
C ASP A 77 -17.82 -15.09 -5.50
N THR A 78 -19.08 -14.66 -5.50
CA THR A 78 -19.47 -13.25 -5.65
C THR A 78 -19.03 -12.35 -4.50
N LEU A 79 -18.88 -12.91 -3.29
CA LEU A 79 -18.41 -12.14 -2.13
C LEU A 79 -16.92 -11.85 -2.26
N ASN A 80 -16.14 -12.88 -2.57
CA ASN A 80 -14.70 -12.80 -2.77
C ASN A 80 -14.34 -11.90 -3.97
N LEU A 81 -15.17 -11.90 -5.03
CA LEU A 81 -14.99 -10.96 -6.14
C LEU A 81 -15.07 -9.51 -5.68
N ARG A 82 -16.03 -9.16 -4.82
CA ARG A 82 -16.15 -7.79 -4.28
C ARG A 82 -14.95 -7.39 -3.42
N ILE A 83 -14.35 -8.35 -2.72
CA ILE A 83 -13.14 -8.12 -1.92
C ILE A 83 -11.98 -7.75 -2.85
N VAL A 84 -11.77 -8.52 -3.92
CA VAL A 84 -10.75 -8.25 -4.94
C VAL A 84 -11.02 -6.92 -5.64
N ASP A 85 -12.27 -6.65 -6.07
CA ASP A 85 -12.64 -5.40 -6.73
C ASP A 85 -12.35 -4.17 -5.85
N THR A 86 -12.54 -4.30 -4.53
CA THR A 86 -12.20 -3.24 -3.58
C THR A 86 -10.69 -2.97 -3.55
N ALA A 87 -9.87 -4.03 -3.57
CA ALA A 87 -8.42 -3.88 -3.65
C ALA A 87 -7.99 -3.22 -4.97
N ILE A 88 -8.58 -3.64 -6.09
CA ILE A 88 -8.29 -3.09 -7.42
C ILE A 88 -8.73 -1.62 -7.54
N GLY A 89 -9.84 -1.24 -6.91
CA GLY A 89 -10.31 0.14 -6.85
C GLY A 89 -9.32 1.06 -6.13
N ALA A 90 -8.84 0.66 -4.94
CA ALA A 90 -7.85 1.43 -4.19
C ALA A 90 -6.51 1.58 -4.92
N ILE A 91 -6.07 0.56 -5.67
CA ILE A 91 -4.88 0.69 -6.53
C ILE A 91 -5.11 1.77 -7.61
N ALA A 92 -6.32 1.94 -8.12
CA ALA A 92 -6.63 2.94 -9.16
C ALA A 92 -6.49 4.38 -8.65
N GLU A 93 -6.81 4.61 -7.38
CA GLU A 93 -6.83 5.94 -6.74
C GLU A 93 -5.46 6.40 -6.22
N ALA A 94 -4.46 5.51 -6.18
CA ALA A 94 -3.14 5.84 -5.64
C ALA A 94 -2.19 6.45 -6.68
N ASP A 95 -1.30 7.32 -6.19
CA ASP A 95 -0.20 7.87 -6.98
C ASP A 95 0.91 6.83 -7.18
N VAL A 96 1.10 5.93 -6.21
CA VAL A 96 2.11 4.86 -6.24
C VAL A 96 1.54 3.56 -5.69
N LEU A 97 1.86 2.44 -6.33
CA LEU A 97 1.59 1.10 -5.85
C LEU A 97 2.81 0.52 -5.12
N LEU A 98 2.61 0.04 -3.90
CA LEU A 98 3.57 -0.82 -3.19
C LEU A 98 3.07 -2.26 -3.26
N ALA A 99 3.65 -3.06 -4.16
CA ALA A 99 3.35 -4.48 -4.32
C ALA A 99 4.20 -5.31 -3.36
N VAL A 100 3.56 -6.03 -2.43
CA VAL A 100 4.23 -6.82 -1.39
C VAL A 100 4.09 -8.32 -1.68
N VAL A 101 5.23 -8.97 -1.89
CA VAL A 101 5.36 -10.41 -2.15
C VAL A 101 6.02 -11.09 -0.96
N ASP A 102 5.51 -12.26 -0.58
CA ASP A 102 6.17 -13.11 0.42
C ASP A 102 7.27 -13.91 -0.26
N ALA A 103 8.52 -13.53 -0.04
CA ALA A 103 9.65 -14.16 -0.70
C ALA A 103 9.98 -15.55 -0.12
N ALA A 104 9.50 -15.86 1.09
CA ALA A 104 9.71 -17.16 1.74
C ALA A 104 8.62 -18.17 1.40
N HIS A 105 7.37 -17.71 1.26
CA HIS A 105 6.21 -18.53 0.94
C HIS A 105 5.39 -17.85 -0.18
N PRO A 106 5.87 -17.86 -1.43
CA PRO A 106 5.19 -17.21 -2.54
C PRO A 106 3.82 -17.86 -2.81
N ASP A 107 2.87 -17.06 -3.27
CA ASP A 107 1.56 -17.51 -3.74
C ASP A 107 1.43 -17.14 -5.23
N PRO A 108 1.92 -18.00 -6.15
CA PRO A 108 1.96 -17.67 -7.58
C PRO A 108 0.59 -17.36 -8.18
N GLU A 109 -0.46 -18.05 -7.74
CA GLU A 109 -1.82 -17.84 -8.25
C GLU A 109 -2.35 -16.45 -7.86
N ALA A 110 -2.15 -16.04 -6.60
CA ALA A 110 -2.52 -14.72 -6.13
C ALA A 110 -1.64 -13.60 -6.71
N GLU A 111 -0.33 -13.85 -6.84
CA GLU A 111 0.64 -12.91 -7.40
C GLU A 111 0.39 -12.67 -8.89
N ASP A 112 0.18 -13.72 -9.68
CA ASP A 112 -0.21 -13.62 -11.08
C ASP A 112 -1.54 -12.87 -11.23
N CYS A 113 -2.51 -13.14 -10.36
CA CYS A 113 -3.77 -12.41 -10.35
C CYS A 113 -3.55 -10.90 -10.11
N LEU A 114 -2.73 -10.54 -9.11
CA LEU A 114 -2.39 -9.14 -8.87
C LEU A 114 -1.70 -8.51 -10.07
N LEU A 115 -0.67 -9.18 -10.62
CA LEU A 115 0.09 -8.73 -11.78
C LEU A 115 -0.82 -8.48 -12.98
N GLN A 116 -1.70 -9.43 -13.31
CA GLN A 116 -2.66 -9.27 -14.41
C GLN A 116 -3.60 -8.07 -14.20
N LYS A 117 -4.02 -7.80 -12.96
CA LYS A 117 -4.92 -6.68 -12.64
C LYS A 117 -4.22 -5.32 -12.66
N ILE A 118 -2.89 -5.28 -12.56
CA ILE A 118 -2.10 -4.04 -12.56
C ILE A 118 -1.26 -3.84 -13.82
N HIS A 119 -1.07 -4.87 -14.65
CA HIS A 119 -0.21 -4.85 -15.84
C HIS A 119 -0.52 -3.68 -16.78
N ASP A 120 -1.81 -3.40 -17.00
CA ASP A 120 -2.24 -2.35 -17.93
C ASP A 120 -2.28 -0.95 -17.29
N ARG A 121 -1.87 -0.83 -16.02
CA ARG A 121 -1.89 0.44 -15.28
C ARG A 121 -0.57 1.18 -15.42
N LYS A 122 -0.67 2.51 -15.60
CA LYS A 122 0.50 3.41 -15.75
C LYS A 122 1.06 3.92 -14.43
N HIS A 123 0.51 3.50 -13.30
CA HIS A 123 0.93 3.98 -11.98
C HIS A 123 2.32 3.44 -11.65
N PRO A 124 3.25 4.27 -11.17
CA PRO A 124 4.53 3.80 -10.65
C PRO A 124 4.33 2.70 -9.60
N ALA A 125 5.07 1.60 -9.72
CA ALA A 125 5.00 0.48 -8.81
C ALA A 125 6.37 0.20 -8.18
N VAL A 126 6.36 -0.12 -6.89
CA VAL A 126 7.52 -0.58 -6.12
C VAL A 126 7.23 -2.00 -5.66
N LEU A 127 8.13 -2.93 -5.98
CA LEU A 127 8.07 -4.32 -5.50
C LEU A 127 8.83 -4.44 -4.17
N ALA A 128 8.14 -4.89 -3.14
CA ALA A 128 8.70 -5.20 -1.83
C ALA A 128 8.71 -6.72 -1.63
N LEU A 129 9.90 -7.30 -1.64
CA LEU A 129 10.14 -8.68 -1.23
C LEU A 129 10.16 -8.73 0.30
N ASN A 130 9.13 -9.33 0.88
CA ASN A 130 8.96 -9.43 2.31
C ASN A 130 9.38 -10.81 2.83
N LYS A 131 9.67 -10.91 4.13
CA LYS A 131 10.10 -12.14 4.82
C LYS A 131 11.39 -12.76 4.25
N ILE A 132 12.27 -11.94 3.68
CA ILE A 132 13.57 -12.38 3.15
C ILE A 132 14.47 -13.00 4.23
N ASP A 133 14.23 -12.66 5.50
CA ASP A 133 14.90 -13.24 6.67
C ASP A 133 14.63 -14.73 6.87
N LEU A 134 13.61 -15.28 6.21
CA LEU A 134 13.27 -16.71 6.26
C LEU A 134 13.87 -17.51 5.08
N ILE A 135 14.52 -16.84 4.13
CA ILE A 135 15.15 -17.50 2.97
C ILE A 135 16.55 -17.96 3.38
N PRO A 136 16.91 -19.24 3.19
CA PRO A 136 18.27 -19.74 3.42
C PRO A 136 19.29 -19.06 2.48
N ASP A 137 20.52 -18.86 2.98
CA ASP A 137 21.66 -18.33 2.21
C ASP A 137 22.04 -19.21 1.00
#